data_AF-A0A453BJE0-F1
#
_entry.id   AF-A0A453BJE0-F1
#
_cell.length_a   1.000
_cell.length_b   1.000
_cell.length_c   1.000
_cell.angle_alpha   90.00
_cell.angle_beta   90.00
_cell.angle_gamma   90.00
#
_symmetry.space_group_name_H-M   'P 1'
#
loop_
_entity.id
_entity.type
_entity.pdbx_description
1 polymer ?
#
loop_
_entity_poly.entity_id
_entity_poly.type
_entity_poly.pdbx_seq_one_letter_code
_entity_poly.pdbx_strand_id
1 'polypeptide(L)'
;MYKQGAAGGAGLDRKRISDALDKHLEKAAASPSTSRGSAGARGNHNRVVVPSSIPKGRCSEGESESDSEASDVSGSDGEDTSWISWYCNLRGNEFFCEVDDDYIQDDFNLCGLSSQVPYYDYALDLILDIESSHGDIFTEEQNELVESAAEMLYGLIHARYILTSKGLAAMLEKYKNYDFGRCPRVYCCGQPCLPVGQSDIHRSSTVKIYCPKCEDIYYPRSKYQDIDGAYFGTTFPHLFLMTYDHLKPQKPSQRYVPRVFGFKLHKP
;
A
#
# COMPACT_ATOMS: atom_id res chain seq x y z
N MET A 1 25.00 -46.08 -15.98
CA MET A 1 24.54 -46.32 -14.60
C MET A 1 23.78 -45.09 -14.15
N TYR A 2 22.48 -45.21 -13.95
CA TYR A 2 21.63 -44.17 -13.36
C TYR A 2 21.87 -44.07 -11.84
N LYS A 3 21.85 -42.85 -11.27
CA LYS A 3 21.48 -42.51 -9.88
C LYS A 3 21.23 -41.00 -9.82
N GLN A 4 19.98 -40.53 -9.82
CA GLN A 4 19.07 -40.29 -8.67
C GLN A 4 19.55 -39.23 -7.66
N GLY A 5 19.00 -38.02 -7.80
CA GLY A 5 18.14 -37.37 -6.78
C GLY A 5 18.79 -36.58 -5.63
N ALA A 6 18.59 -35.26 -5.62
CA ALA A 6 18.53 -34.44 -4.42
C ALA A 6 17.59 -33.23 -4.64
N ALA A 7 16.29 -33.49 -4.73
CA ALA A 7 15.23 -32.47 -4.78
C ALA A 7 14.80 -32.09 -3.34
N GLY A 8 15.71 -31.47 -2.57
CA GLY A 8 15.50 -31.20 -1.14
C GLY A 8 15.65 -29.74 -0.69
N GLY A 9 16.27 -28.88 -1.50
CA GLY A 9 16.58 -27.48 -1.12
C GLY A 9 15.45 -26.50 -1.38
N ALA A 10 14.86 -26.54 -2.58
CA ALA A 10 13.79 -25.63 -2.99
C ALA A 10 12.56 -25.63 -2.06
N GLY A 11 12.29 -26.74 -1.35
CA GLY A 11 11.18 -26.83 -0.42
C GLY A 11 11.38 -26.12 0.92
N LEU A 12 12.62 -25.79 1.31
CA LEU A 12 12.93 -25.17 2.60
C LEU A 12 12.82 -23.64 2.53
N ASP A 13 13.31 -23.02 1.46
CA ASP A 13 13.19 -21.57 1.27
C ASP A 13 11.78 -21.16 0.80
N ARG A 14 11.09 -22.01 0.02
CA ARG A 14 9.67 -21.84 -0.31
C ARG A 14 8.77 -21.92 0.92
N LYS A 15 9.08 -22.82 1.86
CA LYS A 15 8.39 -22.88 3.16
C LYS A 15 8.60 -21.59 3.95
N ARG A 16 9.79 -21.00 3.93
CA ARG A 16 10.05 -19.73 4.63
C ARG A 16 9.25 -18.55 4.08
N ILE A 17 9.09 -18.46 2.76
CA ILE A 17 8.24 -17.43 2.13
C ILE A 17 6.76 -17.64 2.51
N SER A 18 6.28 -18.89 2.50
CA SER A 18 4.94 -19.23 2.98
C SER A 18 4.77 -18.94 4.48
N ASP A 19 5.76 -19.26 5.30
CA ASP A 19 5.75 -19.03 6.75
C ASP A 19 5.82 -17.52 7.07
N ALA A 20 6.54 -16.73 6.28
CA ALA A 20 6.57 -15.26 6.38
C ALA A 20 5.22 -14.64 5.98
N LEU A 21 4.58 -15.17 4.94
CA LEU A 21 3.22 -14.80 4.54
C LEU A 21 2.22 -15.06 5.67
N ASP A 22 2.28 -16.26 6.29
CA ASP A 22 1.42 -16.63 7.42
C ASP A 22 1.68 -15.77 8.65
N LYS A 23 2.95 -15.53 9.03
CA LYS A 23 3.34 -14.65 10.15
C LYS A 23 2.86 -13.20 9.94
N HIS A 24 2.82 -12.73 8.70
CA HIS A 24 2.33 -11.39 8.36
C HIS A 24 0.80 -11.31 8.42
N LEU A 25 0.08 -12.36 7.97
CA LEU A 25 -1.37 -12.49 8.09
C LEU A 25 -1.82 -12.55 9.55
N GLU A 26 -1.09 -13.27 10.41
CA GLU A 26 -1.37 -13.33 11.85
C GLU A 26 -1.15 -11.98 12.55
N LYS A 27 -0.08 -11.25 12.22
CA LYS A 27 0.20 -9.92 12.76
C LYS A 27 -0.84 -8.88 12.31
N ALA A 28 -1.37 -9.03 11.10
CA ALA A 28 -2.48 -8.24 10.56
C ALA A 28 -3.83 -8.53 11.24
N ALA A 29 -4.06 -9.77 11.70
CA ALA A 29 -5.26 -10.18 12.42
C ALA A 29 -5.24 -9.80 13.91
N ALA A 30 -4.06 -9.62 14.51
CA ALA A 30 -3.87 -9.34 15.92
C ALA A 30 -4.04 -7.86 16.34
N SER A 31 -4.45 -6.95 15.43
CA SER A 31 -4.70 -5.55 15.78
C SER A 31 -6.07 -5.39 16.50
N PRO A 32 -6.13 -4.98 17.79
CA PRO A 32 -7.39 -4.81 18.49
C PRO A 32 -8.08 -3.51 18.06
N SER A 33 -9.26 -3.61 17.49
CA SER A 33 -10.20 -2.49 17.35
C SER A 33 -10.76 -2.10 18.72
N THR A 34 -10.20 -1.06 19.36
CA THR A 34 -10.78 -0.50 20.58
C THR A 34 -11.85 0.54 20.25
N SER A 35 -13.12 0.18 20.42
CA SER A 35 -14.24 1.12 20.44
C SER A 35 -15.04 1.07 21.74
N ARG A 36 -14.89 2.16 22.52
CA ARG A 36 -15.88 2.90 23.35
C ARG A 36 -16.41 2.34 24.68
N GLY A 37 -16.48 3.27 25.65
CA GLY A 37 -17.42 3.23 26.78
C GLY A 37 -17.20 4.35 27.82
N SER A 38 -17.73 5.55 27.59
CA SER A 38 -17.77 6.63 28.59
C SER A 38 -18.96 6.49 29.52
N ALA A 39 -18.69 6.49 30.83
CA ALA A 39 -19.70 6.47 31.89
C ALA A 39 -20.32 7.86 32.11
N GLY A 40 -21.64 7.89 32.34
CA GLY A 40 -22.43 9.09 32.61
C GLY A 40 -22.44 9.50 34.09
N ALA A 41 -22.60 10.80 34.32
CA ALA A 41 -23.02 11.39 35.59
C ALA A 41 -24.41 12.03 35.43
N ARG A 42 -25.29 11.78 36.40
CA ARG A 42 -26.68 12.22 36.46
C ARG A 42 -26.78 13.70 36.92
N GLY A 43 -27.69 14.44 36.30
CA GLY A 43 -28.20 15.74 36.75
C GLY A 43 -29.72 15.80 36.51
N ASN A 44 -30.44 16.30 37.51
CA ASN A 44 -31.90 16.24 37.71
C ASN A 44 -32.64 17.43 37.04
N HIS A 45 -33.83 17.22 36.42
CA HIS A 45 -35.09 17.98 36.64
C HIS A 45 -36.13 17.94 35.49
N ASN A 46 -37.39 17.73 35.92
CA ASN A 46 -38.70 18.24 35.44
C ASN A 46 -39.27 17.93 34.04
N ARG A 47 -40.15 16.91 34.01
CA ARG A 47 -41.63 16.95 33.84
C ARG A 47 -42.25 18.03 32.93
N VAL A 48 -42.90 17.63 31.82
CA VAL A 48 -44.26 18.05 31.37
C VAL A 48 -44.90 16.93 30.50
N VAL A 49 -46.21 16.71 30.70
CA VAL A 49 -47.16 15.73 30.10
C VAL A 49 -47.84 16.42 28.89
N VAL A 50 -48.28 15.81 27.77
CA VAL A 50 -49.55 15.09 27.42
C VAL A 50 -49.61 14.89 25.86
N PRO A 51 -50.63 14.27 25.17
CA PRO A 51 -50.62 12.88 24.68
C PRO A 51 -51.05 12.64 23.19
N SER A 52 -51.32 11.36 22.86
CA SER A 52 -52.18 10.78 21.78
C SER A 52 -51.43 10.35 20.51
N SER A 53 -51.68 9.21 19.82
CA SER A 53 -52.64 8.10 19.92
C SER A 53 -52.32 7.01 18.85
N ILE A 54 -52.17 5.73 19.26
CA ILE A 54 -52.74 4.42 18.77
C ILE A 54 -52.99 4.18 17.23
N PRO A 55 -53.00 2.93 16.64
CA PRO A 55 -52.71 1.53 17.08
C PRO A 55 -51.69 0.74 16.20
N LYS A 56 -50.94 -0.25 16.74
CA LYS A 56 -51.18 -1.73 16.79
C LYS A 56 -51.41 -2.47 15.45
N GLY A 57 -50.42 -3.28 15.06
CA GLY A 57 -50.54 -4.47 14.20
C GLY A 57 -49.56 -5.54 14.69
N ARG A 58 -50.04 -6.77 14.87
CA ARG A 58 -49.41 -7.88 15.63
C ARG A 58 -48.78 -8.93 14.68
N CYS A 59 -47.67 -9.49 15.14
CA CYS A 59 -46.94 -10.75 14.85
C CYS A 59 -47.43 -11.69 13.74
N SER A 60 -46.49 -12.26 12.96
CA SER A 60 -46.09 -13.67 13.10
C SER A 60 -44.83 -14.03 12.30
N GLU A 61 -44.08 -14.97 12.86
CA GLU A 61 -42.85 -15.59 12.39
C GLU A 61 -43.05 -16.49 11.16
N GLY A 62 -41.97 -16.70 10.40
CA GLY A 62 -41.89 -17.66 9.29
C GLY A 62 -40.45 -17.77 8.79
N GLU A 63 -40.01 -19.00 8.61
CA GLU A 63 -38.64 -19.50 8.63
C GLU A 63 -37.90 -19.43 7.28
N SER A 64 -36.56 -19.57 7.40
CA SER A 64 -35.58 -20.17 6.46
C SER A 64 -35.58 -19.76 4.99
N GLU A 65 -34.43 -19.29 4.51
CA GLU A 65 -33.86 -19.77 3.25
C GLU A 65 -32.34 -19.92 3.43
N SER A 66 -31.87 -21.10 3.04
CA SER A 66 -30.48 -21.53 2.95
C SER A 66 -29.80 -20.81 1.78
N ASP A 67 -28.57 -20.33 1.96
CA ASP A 67 -27.69 -20.09 0.82
C ASP A 67 -26.29 -20.64 1.13
N SER A 68 -25.95 -21.68 0.39
CA SER A 68 -24.73 -22.47 0.52
C SER A 68 -23.80 -22.06 -0.62
N GLU A 69 -23.01 -21.02 -0.42
CA GLU A 69 -21.96 -20.65 -1.37
C GLU A 69 -20.61 -20.99 -0.76
N ALA A 70 -20.31 -22.29 -0.72
CA ALA A 70 -18.93 -22.75 -0.62
C ALA A 70 -18.28 -22.42 -1.97
N SER A 71 -17.61 -21.26 -2.03
CA SER A 71 -16.77 -20.90 -3.15
C SER A 71 -15.58 -21.87 -3.16
N ASP A 72 -15.57 -22.76 -4.15
CA ASP A 72 -14.41 -23.53 -4.53
C ASP A 72 -13.25 -22.56 -4.77
N VAL A 73 -12.33 -22.47 -3.81
CA VAL A 73 -11.00 -21.93 -4.05
C VAL A 73 -10.32 -22.90 -5.01
N SER A 74 -10.38 -22.58 -6.30
CA SER A 74 -9.57 -23.27 -7.29
C SER A 74 -8.11 -22.91 -6.98
N GLY A 75 -7.48 -23.73 -6.14
CA GLY A 75 -6.05 -23.74 -5.93
C GLY A 75 -5.38 -24.06 -7.26
N SER A 76 -5.05 -23.03 -8.01
CA SER A 76 -4.13 -23.12 -9.12
C SER A 76 -2.73 -23.30 -8.52
N ASP A 77 -2.33 -24.55 -8.31
CA ASP A 77 -0.96 -24.91 -7.99
C ASP A 77 -0.03 -24.41 -9.11
N GLY A 78 0.85 -23.46 -8.79
CA GLY A 78 2.23 -23.49 -9.27
C GLY A 78 2.65 -22.52 -10.39
N GLU A 79 2.17 -21.28 -10.42
CA GLU A 79 3.06 -20.21 -10.88
C GLU A 79 3.88 -19.77 -9.67
N ASP A 80 5.17 -20.12 -9.68
CA ASP A 80 6.14 -19.64 -8.70
C ASP A 80 6.07 -18.10 -8.71
N THR A 81 5.40 -17.52 -7.72
CA THR A 81 5.25 -16.06 -7.61
C THR A 81 6.64 -15.48 -7.34
N SER A 82 7.13 -14.63 -8.24
CA SER A 82 8.44 -13.99 -8.08
C SER A 82 8.47 -13.13 -6.81
N TRP A 83 9.67 -12.90 -6.27
CA TRP A 83 9.85 -12.03 -5.10
C TRP A 83 9.21 -10.65 -5.34
N ILE A 84 9.40 -10.07 -6.53
CA ILE A 84 8.84 -8.76 -6.91
C ILE A 84 7.31 -8.77 -6.85
N SER A 85 6.68 -9.80 -7.44
CA SER A 85 5.22 -9.89 -7.46
C SER A 85 4.67 -10.15 -6.07
N TRP A 86 5.32 -11.03 -5.29
CA TRP A 86 4.98 -11.25 -3.88
C TRP A 86 5.05 -9.94 -3.09
N TYR A 87 6.16 -9.20 -3.19
CA TYR A 87 6.39 -7.97 -2.45
C TYR A 87 5.37 -6.88 -2.81
N CYS A 88 5.06 -6.70 -4.09
CA CYS A 88 4.09 -5.69 -4.54
C CYS A 88 2.65 -6.01 -4.13
N ASN A 89 2.33 -7.29 -3.92
CA ASN A 89 1.02 -7.75 -3.47
C ASN A 89 0.87 -7.83 -1.93
N LEU A 90 1.94 -7.57 -1.17
CA LEU A 90 1.84 -7.46 0.29
C LEU A 90 0.87 -6.34 0.69
N ARG A 91 0.14 -6.56 1.77
CA ARG A 91 -0.78 -5.58 2.32
C ARG A 91 0.00 -4.32 2.72
N GLY A 92 -0.35 -3.18 2.13
CA GLY A 92 0.37 -1.92 2.33
C GLY A 92 1.24 -1.54 1.13
N ASN A 93 1.60 -2.46 0.26
CA ASN A 93 2.51 -2.20 -0.87
C ASN A 93 1.78 -1.87 -2.18
N GLU A 94 0.49 -1.57 -2.13
CA GLU A 94 -0.33 -1.37 -3.34
C GLU A 94 0.07 -0.13 -4.17
N PHE A 95 0.97 0.72 -3.66
CA PHE A 95 1.52 1.85 -4.43
C PHE A 95 2.66 1.44 -5.36
N PHE A 96 3.34 0.33 -5.10
CA PHE A 96 4.42 -0.14 -5.97
C PHE A 96 3.86 -0.68 -7.29
N CYS A 97 4.61 -0.46 -8.37
CA CYS A 97 4.49 -1.28 -9.58
C CYS A 97 5.61 -2.33 -9.59
N GLU A 98 5.37 -3.44 -10.27
CA GLU A 98 6.40 -4.45 -10.53
C GLU A 98 7.45 -3.86 -11.49
N VAL A 99 8.72 -3.91 -11.08
CA VAL A 99 9.86 -3.47 -11.91
C VAL A 99 10.29 -4.64 -12.79
N ASP A 100 10.53 -4.38 -14.07
CA ASP A 100 11.00 -5.41 -15.01
C ASP A 100 12.38 -5.95 -14.61
N ASP A 101 12.56 -7.27 -14.60
CA ASP A 101 13.86 -7.92 -14.31
C ASP A 101 14.99 -7.40 -15.22
N ASP A 102 14.70 -7.19 -16.52
CA ASP A 102 15.66 -6.63 -17.48
C ASP A 102 16.20 -5.25 -17.06
N TYR A 103 15.38 -4.44 -16.37
CA TYR A 103 15.82 -3.14 -15.87
C TYR A 103 16.77 -3.28 -14.69
N ILE A 104 16.51 -4.26 -13.82
CA ILE A 104 17.30 -4.56 -12.62
C ILE A 104 18.63 -5.22 -13.01
N GLN A 105 18.63 -6.12 -13.99
CA GLN A 105 19.82 -6.82 -14.47
C GLN A 105 20.84 -5.91 -15.18
N ASP A 106 20.43 -4.71 -15.60
CA ASP A 106 21.35 -3.72 -16.16
C ASP A 106 21.99 -2.87 -15.04
N ASP A 107 23.23 -3.23 -14.70
CA ASP A 107 24.05 -2.58 -13.66
C ASP A 107 24.12 -1.05 -13.77
N PHE A 108 24.00 -0.50 -14.98
CA PHE A 108 24.02 0.95 -15.18
C PHE A 108 22.85 1.63 -14.44
N ASN A 109 21.67 1.00 -14.43
CA ASN A 109 20.49 1.52 -13.75
C ASN A 109 20.63 1.48 -12.21
N LEU A 110 21.48 0.57 -11.71
CA LEU A 110 21.70 0.35 -10.28
C LEU A 110 22.92 1.12 -9.71
N CYS A 111 23.61 1.90 -10.56
CA CYS A 111 24.82 2.62 -10.18
C CYS A 111 24.66 3.42 -8.88
N GLY A 112 25.61 3.23 -7.94
CA GLY A 112 25.68 3.90 -6.65
C GLY A 112 24.75 3.39 -5.55
N LEU A 113 23.94 2.35 -5.80
CA LEU A 113 23.10 1.73 -4.77
C LEU A 113 23.88 0.78 -3.84
N SER A 114 24.93 0.13 -4.35
CA SER A 114 25.77 -0.80 -3.58
C SER A 114 26.46 -0.14 -2.37
N SER A 115 26.74 1.16 -2.42
CA SER A 115 27.29 1.91 -1.27
C SER A 115 26.22 2.36 -0.26
N GLN A 116 24.94 2.23 -0.58
CA GLN A 116 23.83 2.69 0.25
C GLN A 116 23.11 1.53 0.95
N VAL A 117 23.08 0.35 0.32
CA VAL A 117 22.34 -0.81 0.80
C VAL A 117 23.32 -1.84 1.40
N PRO A 118 23.12 -2.29 2.65
CA PRO A 118 23.90 -3.39 3.22
C PRO A 118 23.57 -4.71 2.53
N TYR A 119 24.49 -5.68 2.52
CA TYR A 119 24.26 -7.01 1.88
C TYR A 119 23.77 -6.92 0.43
N TYR A 120 24.20 -5.90 -0.32
CA TYR A 120 23.68 -5.57 -1.65
C TYR A 120 23.58 -6.77 -2.60
N ASP A 121 24.64 -7.57 -2.72
CA ASP A 121 24.66 -8.71 -3.65
C ASP A 121 23.62 -9.77 -3.25
N TYR A 122 23.52 -10.12 -1.96
CA TYR A 122 22.52 -11.07 -1.45
C TYR A 122 21.08 -10.53 -1.56
N ALA A 123 20.90 -9.22 -1.33
CA ALA A 123 19.62 -8.55 -1.49
C ALA A 123 19.17 -8.55 -2.96
N LEU A 124 20.09 -8.35 -3.90
CA LEU A 124 19.83 -8.37 -5.33
C LEU A 124 19.51 -9.79 -5.82
N ASP A 125 20.27 -10.80 -5.38
CA ASP A 125 20.00 -12.21 -5.66
C ASP A 125 18.60 -12.59 -5.19
N LEU A 126 18.20 -12.15 -3.98
CA LEU A 126 16.86 -12.40 -3.43
C LEU A 126 15.75 -11.74 -4.26
N ILE A 127 15.93 -10.49 -4.70
CA ILE A 127 14.93 -9.77 -5.53
C ILE A 127 14.73 -10.47 -6.88
N LEU A 128 15.80 -11.00 -7.47
CA LEU A 128 15.80 -11.65 -8.78
C LEU A 128 15.53 -13.16 -8.72
N ASP A 129 15.16 -13.70 -7.55
CA ASP A 129 14.96 -15.13 -7.32
C ASP A 129 16.15 -16.01 -7.78
N ILE A 130 17.37 -15.49 -7.68
CA ILE A 130 18.60 -16.20 -8.04
C ILE A 130 19.00 -17.09 -6.85
N GLU A 131 19.15 -18.40 -7.09
CA GLU A 131 19.67 -19.31 -6.08
C GLU A 131 21.06 -18.83 -5.62
N SER A 132 21.20 -18.59 -4.31
CA SER A 132 22.44 -18.08 -3.73
C SER A 132 23.59 -19.04 -4.04
N SER A 133 24.48 -18.65 -4.96
CA SER A 133 25.68 -19.42 -5.30
C SER A 133 26.72 -19.46 -4.18
N HIS A 134 26.49 -18.67 -3.13
CA HIS A 134 27.45 -18.33 -2.09
C HIS A 134 27.74 -19.47 -1.09
N GLY A 135 26.90 -20.51 -1.01
CA GLY A 135 27.14 -21.66 -0.11
C GLY A 135 27.19 -21.30 1.38
N ASP A 136 26.85 -20.06 1.72
CA ASP A 136 26.90 -19.50 3.05
C ASP A 136 25.65 -19.90 3.84
N ILE A 137 25.85 -20.47 5.03
CA ILE A 137 24.78 -20.77 5.96
C ILE A 137 24.60 -19.53 6.84
N PHE A 138 23.59 -18.72 6.56
CA PHE A 138 23.23 -17.58 7.40
C PHE A 138 22.49 -18.00 8.67
N THR A 139 22.74 -17.25 9.74
CA THR A 139 21.85 -17.27 10.92
C THR A 139 20.49 -16.65 10.58
N GLU A 140 19.48 -16.94 11.38
CA GLU A 140 18.13 -16.35 11.20
C GLU A 140 18.17 -14.81 11.23
N GLU A 141 18.92 -14.23 12.17
CA GLU A 141 19.10 -12.77 12.28
C GLU A 141 19.76 -12.16 11.02
N GLN A 142 20.74 -12.84 10.43
CA GLN A 142 21.35 -12.38 9.18
C GLN A 142 20.39 -12.46 8.00
N ASN A 143 19.52 -13.47 7.93
CA ASN A 143 18.49 -13.55 6.90
C ASN A 143 17.48 -12.39 7.01
N GLU A 144 17.05 -12.04 8.23
CA GLU A 144 16.17 -10.88 8.44
C GLU A 144 16.82 -9.56 7.98
N LEU A 145 18.14 -9.41 8.16
CA LEU A 145 18.88 -8.25 7.65
C LEU A 145 18.97 -8.22 6.12
N VAL A 146 19.12 -9.38 5.46
CA VAL A 146 19.12 -9.49 4.00
C VAL A 146 17.74 -9.19 3.43
N GLU A 147 16.67 -9.70 4.06
CA GLU A 147 15.29 -9.38 3.68
C GLU A 147 15.03 -7.87 3.78
N SER A 148 15.39 -7.24 4.90
CA SER A 148 15.25 -5.78 5.06
C SER A 148 16.09 -4.99 4.05
N ALA A 149 17.27 -5.49 3.69
CA ALA A 149 18.10 -4.90 2.65
C ALA A 149 17.45 -5.03 1.25
N ALA A 150 16.81 -6.15 0.94
CA ALA A 150 16.09 -6.37 -0.31
C ALA A 150 14.88 -5.41 -0.44
N GLU A 151 14.09 -5.24 0.62
CA GLU A 151 12.99 -4.25 0.63
C GLU A 151 13.51 -2.83 0.37
N MET A 152 14.61 -2.45 1.01
CA MET A 152 15.25 -1.15 0.82
C MET A 152 15.79 -0.98 -0.59
N LEU A 153 16.51 -1.99 -1.11
CA LEU A 153 17.07 -1.98 -2.44
C LEU A 153 15.97 -1.85 -3.49
N TYR A 154 14.94 -2.69 -3.42
CA TYR A 154 13.81 -2.66 -4.33
C TYR A 154 13.10 -1.30 -4.31
N GLY A 155 12.89 -0.71 -3.12
CA GLY A 155 12.33 0.63 -3.01
C GLY A 155 13.15 1.70 -3.71
N LEU A 156 14.49 1.68 -3.56
CA LEU A 156 15.39 2.62 -4.25
C LEU A 156 15.46 2.39 -5.76
N ILE A 157 15.37 1.14 -6.22
CA ILE A 157 15.27 0.78 -7.64
C ILE A 157 13.95 1.31 -8.21
N HIS A 158 12.85 1.08 -7.50
CA HIS A 158 11.51 1.50 -7.90
C HIS A 158 11.45 3.03 -8.10
N ALA A 159 12.05 3.81 -7.20
CA ALA A 159 12.13 5.27 -7.32
C ALA A 159 12.78 5.74 -8.63
N ARG A 160 13.80 5.00 -9.12
CA ARG A 160 14.43 5.26 -10.42
C ARG A 160 13.55 4.76 -11.58
N TYR A 161 13.01 3.55 -11.44
CA TYR A 161 12.23 2.88 -12.48
C TYR A 161 10.99 3.68 -12.88
N ILE A 162 10.25 4.24 -11.92
CA ILE A 162 9.01 5.00 -12.19
C ILE A 162 9.25 6.34 -12.91
N LEU A 163 10.51 6.73 -13.14
CA LEU A 163 10.88 7.88 -13.97
C LEU A 163 11.17 7.49 -15.43
N THR A 164 11.27 6.19 -15.73
CA THR A 164 11.42 5.68 -17.09
C THR A 164 10.08 5.64 -17.83
N SER A 165 10.09 5.53 -19.16
CA SER A 165 8.85 5.40 -19.94
C SER A 165 8.02 4.18 -19.57
N LYS A 166 8.66 3.03 -19.27
CA LYS A 166 7.97 1.81 -18.85
C LYS A 166 7.35 1.96 -17.46
N GLY A 167 8.12 2.44 -16.48
CA GLY A 167 7.63 2.68 -15.12
C GLY A 167 6.51 3.73 -15.08
N LEU A 168 6.60 4.80 -15.86
CA LEU A 168 5.52 5.79 -16.00
C LEU A 168 4.23 5.17 -16.56
N ALA A 169 4.34 4.23 -17.52
CA ALA A 169 3.19 3.53 -18.07
C ALA A 169 2.56 2.56 -17.05
N ALA A 170 3.37 1.81 -16.29
CA ALA A 170 2.89 0.95 -15.22
C ALA A 170 2.14 1.75 -14.14
N MET A 171 2.71 2.88 -13.71
CA MET A 171 2.08 3.76 -12.73
C MET A 171 0.83 4.46 -13.28
N LEU A 172 0.73 4.68 -14.60
CA LEU A 172 -0.47 5.24 -15.23
C LEU A 172 -1.68 4.30 -15.09
N GLU A 173 -1.49 3.00 -15.26
CA GLU A 173 -2.57 2.03 -15.10
C GLU A 173 -3.09 2.03 -13.65
N LYS A 174 -2.19 2.04 -12.67
CA LYS A 174 -2.54 2.18 -11.25
C LYS A 174 -3.25 3.50 -10.93
N TYR A 175 -2.82 4.61 -11.56
CA TYR A 175 -3.47 5.91 -11.41
C TYR A 175 -4.92 5.90 -11.91
N LYS A 176 -5.18 5.27 -13.07
CA LYS A 176 -6.53 5.10 -13.64
C LYS A 176 -7.43 4.25 -12.74
N ASN A 177 -6.86 3.26 -12.06
CA ASN A 177 -7.56 2.37 -11.15
C ASN A 177 -7.79 2.95 -9.74
N TYR A 178 -7.30 4.16 -9.47
CA TYR A 178 -7.39 4.83 -8.16
C TYR A 178 -6.60 4.14 -7.04
N ASP A 179 -5.60 3.34 -7.37
CA ASP A 179 -4.79 2.55 -6.41
C ASP A 179 -4.09 3.46 -5.39
N PHE A 180 -3.65 4.63 -5.82
CA PHE A 180 -2.97 5.63 -4.98
C PHE A 180 -3.91 6.42 -4.07
N GLY A 181 -5.21 6.17 -4.18
CA GLY A 181 -6.24 6.88 -3.45
C GLY A 181 -6.62 8.21 -4.06
N ARG A 182 -7.37 8.99 -3.27
CA ARG A 182 -8.07 10.20 -3.72
C ARG A 182 -7.81 11.35 -2.75
N CYS A 183 -7.87 12.56 -3.29
CA CYS A 183 -7.64 13.76 -2.51
C CYS A 183 -8.68 13.90 -1.39
N PRO A 184 -8.24 14.18 -0.15
CA PRO A 184 -9.15 14.33 0.99
C PRO A 184 -9.91 15.66 0.98
N ARG A 185 -9.50 16.65 0.17
CA ARG A 185 -10.22 17.93 0.08
C ARG A 185 -11.57 17.72 -0.61
N VAL A 186 -12.64 18.13 0.07
CA VAL A 186 -14.03 18.08 -0.43
C VAL A 186 -14.16 18.68 -1.83
N TYR A 187 -13.61 19.88 -2.06
CA TYR A 187 -13.69 20.58 -3.34
C TYR A 187 -12.74 20.04 -4.43
N CYS A 188 -11.95 19.00 -4.13
CA CYS A 188 -11.29 18.24 -5.18
C CYS A 188 -12.18 17.15 -5.79
N CYS A 189 -13.34 16.86 -5.17
CA CYS A 189 -14.33 15.88 -5.64
C CYS A 189 -13.72 14.49 -5.84
N GLY A 190 -12.85 14.06 -4.92
CA GLY A 190 -12.22 12.74 -4.98
C GLY A 190 -11.25 12.54 -6.14
N GLN A 191 -10.54 13.60 -6.55
CA GLN A 191 -9.47 13.57 -7.55
C GLN A 191 -8.45 12.44 -7.25
N PRO A 192 -8.15 11.53 -8.19
CA PRO A 192 -7.08 10.55 -8.03
C PRO A 192 -5.74 11.25 -7.81
N CYS A 193 -4.95 10.69 -6.89
CA CYS A 193 -3.65 11.23 -6.48
C CYS A 193 -2.49 10.36 -6.99
N LEU A 194 -1.27 10.83 -6.79
CA LEU A 194 -0.03 10.12 -7.11
C LEU A 194 0.82 9.98 -5.84
N PRO A 195 1.55 8.89 -5.62
CA PRO A 195 2.50 8.80 -4.51
C PRO A 195 3.64 9.82 -4.70
N VAL A 196 4.21 10.28 -3.59
CA VAL A 196 5.33 11.23 -3.59
C VAL A 196 6.13 11.13 -2.30
N GLY A 197 7.45 11.23 -2.41
CA GLY A 197 8.36 11.46 -1.29
C GLY A 197 8.59 12.94 -1.04
N GLN A 198 8.74 13.35 0.23
CA GLN A 198 9.17 14.72 0.56
C GLN A 198 10.70 14.87 0.52
N SER A 199 11.42 13.77 0.41
CA SER A 199 12.88 13.67 0.36
C SER A 199 13.24 12.42 -0.44
N ASP A 200 14.36 12.46 -1.15
CA ASP A 200 14.96 11.31 -1.83
C ASP A 200 15.97 10.57 -0.90
N ILE A 201 16.10 11.02 0.36
CA ILE A 201 16.96 10.40 1.37
C ILE A 201 16.14 9.37 2.15
N HIS A 202 16.64 8.12 2.17
CA HIS A 202 16.06 7.01 2.94
C HIS A 202 15.84 7.35 4.42
N ARG A 203 14.72 6.86 4.97
CA ARG A 203 14.23 7.06 6.35
C ARG A 203 13.96 8.51 6.73
N SER A 204 13.95 9.45 5.78
CA SER A 204 13.68 10.85 6.06
C SER A 204 12.19 11.13 6.30
N SER A 205 11.30 10.49 5.55
CA SER A 205 9.86 10.68 5.68
C SER A 205 9.11 9.57 4.97
N THR A 206 7.94 9.21 5.49
CA THR A 206 7.07 8.22 4.87
C THR A 206 6.38 8.78 3.61
N VAL A 207 5.88 7.91 2.75
CA VAL A 207 5.19 8.29 1.51
C VAL A 207 4.00 9.22 1.78
N LYS A 208 3.78 10.15 0.86
CA LYS A 208 2.64 11.07 0.81
C LYS A 208 1.90 10.86 -0.51
N ILE A 209 0.72 11.46 -0.63
CA ILE A 209 -0.01 11.51 -1.89
C ILE A 209 -0.11 12.96 -2.37
N TYR A 210 0.28 13.20 -3.61
CA TYR A 210 0.14 14.47 -4.31
C TYR A 210 -1.18 14.51 -5.07
N CYS A 211 -1.98 15.57 -4.83
CA CYS A 211 -3.21 15.80 -5.59
C CYS A 211 -2.95 16.78 -6.75
N PRO A 212 -3.12 16.34 -8.02
CA PRO A 212 -2.88 17.21 -9.18
C PRO A 212 -3.90 18.33 -9.34
N LYS A 213 -5.07 18.23 -8.69
CA LYS A 213 -6.12 19.27 -8.76
C LYS A 213 -5.83 20.45 -7.85
N CYS A 214 -5.51 20.19 -6.59
CA CYS A 214 -5.21 21.27 -5.64
C CYS A 214 -3.73 21.58 -5.47
N GLU A 215 -2.86 20.83 -6.14
CA GLU A 215 -1.40 21.04 -6.17
C GLU A 215 -0.78 21.01 -4.76
N ASP A 216 -1.18 20.02 -3.96
CA ASP A 216 -0.79 19.91 -2.55
C ASP A 216 -0.66 18.43 -2.13
N ILE A 217 0.07 18.18 -1.04
CA ILE A 217 0.41 16.84 -0.54
C ILE A 217 -0.37 16.47 0.73
N TYR A 218 -0.70 15.19 0.88
CA TYR A 218 -1.49 14.66 2.00
C TYR A 218 -0.92 13.35 2.52
N TYR A 219 -1.27 13.01 3.75
CA TYR A 219 -1.02 11.68 4.29
C TYR A 219 -1.95 10.65 3.60
N PRO A 220 -1.42 9.49 3.21
CA PRO A 220 -2.25 8.38 2.73
C PRO A 220 -3.05 7.76 3.89
N ARG A 221 -3.90 6.77 3.58
CA ARG A 221 -4.58 5.96 4.59
C ARG A 221 -3.56 5.25 5.49
N SER A 222 -3.95 4.91 6.73
CA SER A 222 -3.05 4.39 7.76
C SER A 222 -2.22 3.18 7.34
N LYS A 223 -2.77 2.28 6.50
CA LYS A 223 -2.05 1.08 6.01
C LYS A 223 -0.79 1.36 5.18
N TYR A 224 -0.58 2.60 4.73
CA TYR A 224 0.56 3.01 3.90
C TYR A 224 1.59 3.85 4.68
N GLN A 225 1.39 4.03 5.99
CA GLN A 225 2.18 4.99 6.76
C GLN A 225 3.61 4.53 7.03
N ASP A 226 3.92 3.26 6.84
CA ASP A 226 5.25 2.70 7.11
C ASP A 226 6.16 2.64 5.87
N ILE A 227 5.62 2.94 4.68
CA ILE A 227 6.41 2.94 3.44
C ILE A 227 7.24 4.20 3.37
N ASP A 228 8.53 4.06 3.03
CA ASP A 228 9.42 5.19 2.83
C ASP A 228 9.03 6.01 1.58
N GLY A 229 9.01 7.34 1.72
CA GLY A 229 8.73 8.23 0.61
C GLY A 229 9.85 8.26 -0.43
N ALA A 230 11.09 7.97 -0.04
CA ALA A 230 12.23 7.92 -0.95
C ALA A 230 12.06 6.88 -2.06
N TYR A 231 11.23 5.84 -1.84
CA TYR A 231 10.94 4.80 -2.82
C TYR A 231 10.04 5.26 -3.98
N PHE A 232 9.47 6.46 -3.88
CA PHE A 232 8.73 7.13 -4.96
C PHE A 232 9.43 8.41 -5.41
N GLY A 233 10.25 8.98 -4.53
CA GLY A 233 11.02 10.19 -4.77
C GLY A 233 10.17 11.45 -4.88
N THR A 234 10.87 12.58 -4.97
CA THR A 234 10.29 13.92 -5.06
C THR A 234 9.81 14.27 -6.48
N THR A 235 10.34 13.60 -7.49
CA THR A 235 10.19 13.98 -8.90
C THR A 235 9.00 13.33 -9.59
N PHE A 236 8.67 12.09 -9.23
CA PHE A 236 7.72 11.24 -9.95
C PHE A 236 6.39 11.92 -10.33
N PRO A 237 5.60 12.52 -9.40
CA PRO A 237 4.29 13.05 -9.76
C PRO A 237 4.38 14.22 -10.76
N HIS A 238 5.48 14.97 -10.72
CA HIS A 238 5.69 16.11 -11.60
C HIS A 238 6.06 15.66 -13.01
N LEU A 239 7.02 14.73 -13.12
CA LEU A 239 7.39 14.13 -14.41
C LEU A 239 6.22 13.37 -15.05
N PHE A 240 5.45 12.64 -14.24
CA PHE A 240 4.24 11.95 -14.68
C PHE A 240 3.25 12.91 -15.34
N LEU A 241 2.96 14.05 -14.69
CA LEU A 241 2.02 15.04 -15.24
C LEU A 241 2.61 15.86 -16.39
N MET A 242 3.93 16.02 -16.48
CA MET A 242 4.57 16.59 -17.66
C MET A 242 4.44 15.67 -18.87
N THR A 243 4.56 14.36 -18.66
CA THR A 243 4.46 13.33 -19.71
C THR A 243 3.02 13.13 -20.15
N TYR A 244 2.09 13.05 -19.20
CA TYR A 244 0.66 12.86 -19.45
C TYR A 244 -0.14 14.15 -19.21
N ASP A 245 0.22 15.22 -19.93
CA ASP A 245 -0.35 16.57 -19.73
C ASP A 245 -1.89 16.62 -19.82
N HIS A 246 -2.47 15.80 -20.69
CA HIS A 246 -3.93 15.66 -20.87
C HIS A 246 -4.67 15.14 -19.62
N LEU A 247 -3.97 14.59 -18.63
CA LEU A 247 -4.55 14.13 -17.36
C LEU A 247 -4.59 15.24 -16.29
N LYS A 248 -4.00 16.41 -16.54
CA LYS A 248 -4.02 17.52 -15.59
C LYS A 248 -5.46 18.03 -15.41
N PRO A 249 -6.02 17.94 -14.19
CA PRO A 249 -7.38 18.40 -13.93
C PRO A 249 -7.46 19.93 -13.90
N GLN A 250 -8.65 20.45 -14.17
CA GLN A 250 -8.96 21.86 -13.92
C GLN A 250 -8.91 22.16 -12.41
N LYS A 251 -8.39 23.34 -12.06
CA LYS A 251 -8.29 23.78 -10.65
C LYS A 251 -9.68 23.83 -9.99
N PRO A 252 -9.78 23.62 -8.66
CA PRO A 252 -11.06 23.71 -7.95
C PRO A 252 -11.75 25.05 -8.20
N SER A 253 -12.98 25.00 -8.71
CA SER A 253 -13.80 26.21 -8.94
C SER A 253 -14.36 26.79 -7.64
N GLN A 254 -14.37 26.00 -6.56
CA GLN A 254 -14.94 26.38 -5.27
C GLN A 254 -13.92 26.20 -4.14
N ARG A 255 -14.03 27.08 -3.15
CA ARG A 255 -13.30 27.03 -1.88
C ARG A 255 -14.28 27.10 -0.73
N TYR A 256 -13.95 26.47 0.39
CA TYR A 256 -14.76 26.55 1.60
C TYR A 256 -14.94 28.01 2.02
N VAL A 257 -16.21 28.41 2.20
CA VAL A 257 -16.57 29.72 2.72
C VAL A 257 -17.16 29.50 4.12
N PRO A 258 -16.42 29.80 5.20
CA PRO A 258 -16.93 29.63 6.55
C PRO A 258 -18.10 30.59 6.81
N ARG A 259 -19.15 30.05 7.44
CA ARG A 259 -20.38 30.78 7.74
C ARG A 259 -20.86 30.51 9.17
N VAL A 260 -21.39 31.54 9.81
CA VAL A 260 -22.06 31.47 11.12
C VAL A 260 -23.44 32.08 10.96
N PHE A 261 -24.50 31.31 11.27
CA PHE A 261 -25.90 31.69 11.01
C PHE A 261 -26.18 32.18 9.58
N GLY A 262 -25.48 31.61 8.59
CA GLY A 262 -25.61 31.98 7.17
C GLY A 262 -24.74 33.16 6.72
N PHE A 263 -24.22 33.96 7.65
CA PHE A 263 -23.33 35.08 7.36
C PHE A 263 -21.90 34.60 7.12
N LYS A 264 -21.24 35.15 6.10
CA LYS A 264 -19.82 34.87 5.82
C LYS A 264 -18.97 35.48 6.91
N LEU A 265 -17.98 34.74 7.42
CA LEU A 265 -16.98 35.31 8.31
C LEU A 265 -16.05 36.26 7.54
N HIS A 266 -15.74 37.41 8.14
CA HIS A 266 -14.72 38.33 7.63
C HIS A 266 -13.32 37.73 7.85
N LYS A 267 -12.38 38.05 6.96
CA LYS A 267 -10.98 37.66 7.18
C LYS A 267 -10.39 38.54 8.28
N PRO A 268 -9.63 37.99 9.23
CA PRO A 268 -8.91 38.78 10.22
C PRO A 268 -7.89 39.71 9.55
#